data_AF-A0A368SXA5-F1
#
_entry.id   AF-A0A368SXA5-F1
#
_cell.length_a   1.000
_cell.length_b   1.000
_cell.length_c   1.000
_cell.angle_alpha   90.00
_cell.angle_beta   90.00
_cell.angle_gamma   90.00
#
_symmetry.space_group_name_H-M   'P 1'
#
loop_
_entity.id
_entity.type
_entity.pdbx_description
1 polymer ?
#
loop_
_entity_poly.entity_id
_entity_poly.type
_entity_poly.pdbx_seq_one_letter_code
_entity_poly.pdbx_strand_id
1 'polypeptide(L)'
;MGSVLSSTYAALCSFVGALLDKVEMWRMMAAYPHLRAEERENLLRWFRDQDAEEDARDAAARLRGRDLRPTRRCNYKHPCKG
;
A
#
# COMPACT_ATOMS: atom_id res chain seq x y z
N MET A 1 -21.56 -2.98 14.73
CA MET A 1 -21.13 -3.05 13.31
C MET A 1 -20.76 -1.65 12.80
N GLY A 2 -19.76 -0.99 13.41
CA GLY A 2 -19.44 0.43 13.12
C GLY A 2 -17.98 0.72 12.72
N SER A 3 -17.09 -0.29 12.71
CA SER A 3 -15.66 -0.09 12.46
C SER A 3 -15.23 -0.32 11.01
N VAL A 4 -15.87 -1.25 10.29
CA VAL A 4 -15.46 -1.63 8.93
C VAL A 4 -15.67 -0.48 7.93
N LEU A 5 -16.84 0.17 7.99
CA LEU A 5 -17.18 1.31 7.12
C LEU A 5 -16.24 2.52 7.34
N SER A 6 -15.80 2.73 8.59
CA SER A 6 -14.84 3.79 8.92
C SER A 6 -13.45 3.48 8.38
N SER A 7 -13.00 2.22 8.46
CA SER A 7 -11.69 1.81 7.92
C SER A 7 -11.63 1.86 6.39
N THR A 8 -12.71 1.46 5.69
CA THR A 8 -12.77 1.54 4.22
C THR A 8 -12.81 2.99 3.74
N TYR A 9 -13.51 3.87 4.48
CA TYR A 9 -13.55 5.30 4.18
C TYR A 9 -12.17 5.95 4.37
N ALA A 10 -11.49 5.66 5.50
CA ALA A 10 -10.14 6.14 5.73
C ALA A 10 -9.16 5.67 4.64
N ALA A 11 -9.24 4.40 4.24
CA ALA A 11 -8.42 3.87 3.15
C ALA A 11 -8.68 4.57 1.80
N LEU A 12 -9.95 4.89 1.50
CA LEU A 12 -10.30 5.65 0.30
C LEU A 12 -9.76 7.08 0.34
N CYS A 13 -9.88 7.76 1.48
CA CYS A 13 -9.32 9.10 1.66
C CYS A 13 -7.80 9.11 1.50
N SER A 14 -7.09 8.13 2.09
CA SER A 14 -5.65 7.98 1.93
C SER A 14 -5.27 7.71 0.47
N PHE A 15 -5.98 6.83 -0.22
CA PHE A 15 -5.74 6.54 -1.65
C PHE A 15 -5.91 7.79 -2.52
N VAL A 16 -6.99 8.56 -2.29
CA VAL A 16 -7.21 9.82 -3.03
C VAL A 16 -6.13 10.84 -2.70
N GLY A 17 -5.69 10.93 -1.45
CA GLY A 17 -4.55 11.77 -1.05
C GLY A 17 -3.29 11.43 -1.84
N ALA A 18 -2.90 10.15 -1.87
CA ALA A 18 -1.73 9.70 -2.62
C ALA A 18 -1.82 9.99 -4.12
N LEU A 19 -3.02 9.91 -4.72
CA LEU A 19 -3.22 10.30 -6.12
C LEU A 19 -3.02 11.81 -6.35
N LEU A 20 -3.51 12.64 -5.43
CA LEU A 20 -3.36 14.09 -5.52
C LEU A 20 -1.88 14.49 -5.38
N ASP A 21 -1.16 13.90 -4.43
CA ASP A 21 0.28 14.13 -4.23
C ASP A 21 1.08 13.79 -5.48
N LYS A 22 0.75 12.66 -6.15
CA LYS A 22 1.38 12.30 -7.43
C LYS A 22 1.11 13.35 -8.50
N VAL A 23 -0.15 13.78 -8.67
CA VAL A 23 -0.51 14.79 -9.68
C VAL A 23 0.19 16.13 -9.40
N GLU A 24 0.28 16.54 -8.14
CA GLU A 24 0.96 17.76 -7.73
C GLU A 24 2.47 17.69 -8.00
N MET A 25 3.11 16.54 -7.75
CA MET A 25 4.50 16.29 -8.14
C MET A 25 4.70 16.43 -9.66
N TRP A 26 3.84 15.81 -10.48
CA TRP A 26 3.93 15.95 -11.94
C TRP A 26 3.79 17.41 -12.39
N ARG A 27 2.91 18.17 -11.73
CA ARG A 27 2.77 19.62 -11.97
C ARG A 27 4.02 20.38 -11.59
N MET A 28 4.64 20.11 -10.44
CA MET A 28 5.89 20.75 -10.05
C MET A 28 6.98 20.45 -11.08
N MET A 29 7.19 19.18 -11.46
CA MET A 29 8.18 18.85 -12.49
C MET A 29 7.92 19.54 -13.83
N ALA A 30 6.66 19.73 -14.21
CA ALA A 30 6.30 20.45 -15.42
C ALA A 30 6.54 21.98 -15.29
N ALA A 31 6.40 22.54 -14.09
CA ALA A 31 6.62 23.95 -13.79
C ALA A 31 8.11 24.36 -13.78
N TYR A 32 9.03 23.40 -13.60
CA TYR A 32 10.48 23.64 -13.60
C TYR A 32 11.17 22.98 -14.81
N PRO A 33 10.92 23.42 -16.06
CA PRO A 33 11.52 22.83 -17.26
C PRO A 33 13.03 23.07 -17.38
N HIS A 34 13.57 23.97 -16.55
CA HIS A 34 14.99 24.34 -16.51
C HIS A 34 15.83 23.42 -15.61
N LEU A 35 15.21 22.51 -14.86
CA LEU A 35 15.95 21.48 -14.12
C LEU A 35 16.76 20.65 -15.10
N ARG A 36 18.03 20.42 -14.76
CA ARG A 36 18.89 19.56 -15.57
C ARG A 36 18.30 18.14 -15.56
N ALA A 37 18.51 17.40 -16.64
CA ALA A 37 17.99 16.04 -16.77
C ALA A 37 18.35 15.14 -15.57
N GLU A 38 19.57 15.29 -15.04
CA GLU A 38 20.06 14.58 -13.85
C GLU A 38 19.29 14.94 -12.57
N GLU A 39 19.00 16.22 -12.35
CA GLU A 39 18.24 16.68 -11.18
C GLU A 39 16.80 16.17 -11.22
N ARG A 40 16.21 16.17 -12.41
CA ARG A 40 14.87 15.63 -12.66
C ARG A 40 14.83 14.12 -12.43
N GLU A 41 15.85 13.39 -12.89
CA GLU A 41 15.95 11.95 -12.66
C GLU A 41 16.16 11.61 -11.18
N ASN A 42 16.98 12.39 -10.46
CA ASN A 42 17.21 12.22 -9.04
C ASN A 42 15.93 12.45 -8.23
N LEU A 43 15.15 13.49 -8.56
CA LEU A 43 13.83 13.73 -7.98
C LEU A 43 12.89 12.55 -8.25
N LEU A 44 12.76 12.13 -9.51
CA LEU A 44 11.94 10.97 -9.89
C LEU A 44 12.36 9.67 -9.18
N ARG A 45 13.65 9.47 -8.96
CA ARG A 45 14.18 8.31 -8.22
C ARG A 45 13.78 8.38 -6.76
N TRP A 46 14.01 9.51 -6.10
CA TRP A 46 13.63 9.72 -4.71
C TRP A 46 12.13 9.45 -4.47
N PHE A 47 11.26 9.89 -5.39
CA PHE A 47 9.82 9.60 -5.29
C PHE A 47 9.48 8.12 -5.44
N ARG A 48 10.12 7.41 -6.39
CA ARG A 48 9.92 5.96 -6.53
C ARG A 48 10.36 5.19 -5.27
N ASP A 49 11.42 5.67 -4.61
CA ASP A 49 11.90 5.06 -3.38
C ASP A 49 10.90 5.27 -2.22
N GLN A 50 10.26 6.45 -2.13
CA GLN A 50 9.17 6.69 -1.17
C GLN A 50 7.94 5.80 -1.42
N ASP A 51 7.50 5.68 -2.68
CA ASP A 51 6.40 4.79 -3.07
C ASP A 51 6.71 3.33 -2.68
N ALA A 52 7.94 2.87 -2.95
CA ALA A 52 8.37 1.51 -2.62
C ALA A 52 8.44 1.25 -1.11
N GLU A 53 8.85 2.25 -0.31
CA GLU A 53 8.80 2.16 1.15
C GLU A 53 7.37 2.08 1.69
N GLU A 54 6.46 2.87 1.13
CA GLU A 54 5.05 2.86 1.54
C GLU A 54 4.40 1.52 1.19
N ASP A 55 4.61 1.01 -0.02
CA ASP A 55 4.15 -0.32 -0.44
C ASP A 55 4.68 -1.45 0.47
N ALA A 56 5.95 -1.36 0.90
CA ALA A 56 6.55 -2.31 1.81
C ALA A 56 5.92 -2.25 3.22
N ARG A 57 5.62 -1.05 3.72
CA ARG A 57 4.90 -0.86 4.99
C ARG A 57 3.48 -1.41 4.92
N ASP A 58 2.79 -1.18 3.80
CA ASP A 58 1.45 -1.68 3.55
C ASP A 58 1.42 -3.21 3.48
N ALA A 59 2.38 -3.82 2.77
CA ALA A 59 2.56 -5.26 2.74
C ALA A 59 2.85 -5.83 4.14
N ALA A 60 3.71 -5.18 4.93
CA ALA A 60 3.99 -5.57 6.30
C ALA A 60 2.76 -5.44 7.21
N ALA A 61 1.93 -4.40 7.05
CA ALA A 61 0.69 -4.22 7.78
C ALA A 61 -0.34 -5.31 7.42
N ARG A 62 -0.45 -5.69 6.14
CA ARG A 62 -1.28 -6.82 5.69
C ARG A 62 -0.82 -8.15 6.28
N LEU A 63 0.50 -8.35 6.42
CA LEU A 63 1.06 -9.54 7.07
C LEU A 63 0.79 -9.56 8.58
N ARG A 64 0.87 -8.42 9.28
CA ARG A 64 0.55 -8.31 10.71
C ARG A 64 -0.94 -8.43 11.01
N GLY A 65 -1.81 -7.90 10.16
CA GLY A 65 -3.26 -8.10 10.25
C GLY A 65 -3.68 -9.56 9.98
N ARG A 66 -2.76 -10.36 9.43
CA ARG A 66 -2.90 -11.80 9.20
C ARG A 66 -2.28 -12.59 10.35
N ASP A 67 -2.53 -12.17 11.59
CA ASP A 67 -2.31 -13.02 12.76
C ASP A 67 -3.15 -14.30 12.62
N LEU A 68 -2.47 -15.35 12.15
CA LEU A 68 -2.31 -16.58 12.90
C LEU A 68 -3.60 -17.13 13.53
N ARG A 69 -4.68 -17.33 12.75
CA ARG A 69 -5.54 -18.46 13.11
C ARG A 69 -4.66 -19.69 12.97
N PRO A 70 -4.38 -20.44 14.06
CA PRO A 70 -3.73 -21.73 13.89
C PRO A 70 -4.59 -22.46 12.88
N THR A 71 -3.97 -22.95 11.81
CA THR A 71 -4.58 -23.87 10.87
C THR A 71 -5.19 -24.96 11.74
N ARG A 72 -6.49 -24.86 12.05
CA ARG A 72 -7.21 -25.89 12.77
C ARG A 72 -7.04 -27.09 11.86
N ARG A 73 -6.11 -27.97 12.22
CA ARG A 73 -5.99 -29.29 11.60
C ARG A 73 -7.33 -29.93 11.89
N CYS A 74 -8.25 -29.83 10.93
CA CYS A 74 -9.48 -30.58 10.95
C CYS A 74 -9.04 -32.04 10.88
N ASN A 75 -8.97 -32.68 12.05
CA ASN A 75 -8.90 -34.14 12.15
C ASN A 75 -10.25 -34.68 11.68
N TYR A 76 -10.49 -34.65 10.38
CA TYR A 76 -11.63 -35.32 9.78
C TYR A 76 -11.37 -36.83 9.88
N LYS A 77 -11.98 -37.47 10.88
CA LYS A 77 -12.09 -38.93 10.90
C LYS A 77 -13.18 -39.31 9.90
N HIS A 78 -12.75 -39.79 8.74
CA HIS A 78 -13.64 -40.39 7.74
C HIS A 78 -14.40 -41.56 8.42
N PRO A 79 -15.75 -41.61 8.37
CA PRO A 79 -16.52 -42.65 9.06
C PRO A 79 -16.50 -44.01 8.33
N CYS A 80 -15.44 -44.30 7.58
CA CYS A 80 -15.33 -45.46 6.70
C CYS A 80 -14.08 -46.28 7.01
N LYS A 81 -13.90 -46.63 8.29
CA LYS A 81 -13.12 -47.77 8.79
C LYS A 81 -13.83 -48.18 10.08
N GLY A 82 -14.55 -49.30 10.16
CA GLY A 82 -14.19 -50.64 9.68
C GLY A 82 -13.34 -51.27 10.75
#